data_AF-A0A9X2CJL6-F1
#
_entry.id   AF-A0A9X2CJL6-F1
#
_cell.length_a   1.000
_cell.length_b   1.000
_cell.length_c   1.000
_cell.angle_alpha   90.00
_cell.angle_beta   90.00
_cell.angle_gamma   90.00
#
_symmetry.space_group_name_H-M   'P 1'
#
loop_
_entity.id
_entity.type
_entity.pdbx_description
1 polymer ?
#
loop_
_entity_poly.entity_id
_entity_poly.type
_entity_poly.pdbx_seq_one_letter_code
_entity_poly.pdbx_strand_id
1 'polypeptide(L)'
;MSMRQSQPELKQARQQVMASTQILQNLIPPTVSYTTQGHVLIIGPEDLARLAADSLPTMASRVILANETITSQDEAHLEKVINAAEGVESFYNKLKGIKGFLGQFQVNVDADEGGVAELSKVAIRQAHFDIILDLSTSPCINLEMLPVGYLYVGQDEAKLADAIAQIPDLVGEFDKPRYVKVNAEVCAHNRNGLNGCNRCLNFCPADAISSIEQKIEIDPYLCHGAGSCTNLCPTGAISYDLPTPASLHSYLEKLISRYRKEAQVAPVILFHDNMNGSELITEQLSGDVLPIALEEITVASIDHWLAALAHGAREVLILNTDSSAPTLVQMLQGELSLANRILDEMGQPQRLRLINETDLANLAEPLAISTTWPVIVPMVHTATPNVTNAKRDMLYQAIDHLNSQAASIQTQVAIANVPYGQVKVDVDKCTLCMSCVSTCPTQALKDGGDKPALHFVEQDCVQCGLCESACPEKVISLVAQVNFDKESRQALTTLKEEAPFECIRCGSEFATQSMVHKMVEMVGAHSAFSANVERLKMCGDCRVKDMFEDILQDPEKQLR
;
A
#
# COMPACT_ATOMS: atom_id res chain seq x y z
N MET A 1 -24.92 10.49 -39.58
CA MET A 1 -24.80 11.42 -38.43
C MET A 1 -25.56 10.79 -37.28
N SER A 2 -24.86 10.11 -36.37
CA SER A 2 -25.49 9.57 -35.15
C SER A 2 -25.93 10.77 -34.31
N MET A 3 -27.21 10.87 -33.97
CA MET A 3 -27.70 11.90 -33.04
C MET A 3 -26.98 11.69 -31.71
N ARG A 4 -26.11 12.63 -31.31
CA ARG A 4 -25.53 12.61 -29.96
C ARG A 4 -26.68 12.67 -28.96
N GLN A 5 -26.74 11.71 -28.04
CA GLN A 5 -27.73 11.73 -26.97
C GLN A 5 -27.62 13.04 -26.18
N SER A 6 -28.78 13.55 -25.79
CA SER A 6 -28.90 14.75 -24.98
C SER A 6 -28.45 14.50 -23.54
N GLN A 7 -28.06 15.55 -22.83
CA GLN A 7 -27.65 15.44 -21.42
C GLN A 7 -28.71 14.75 -20.51
N PRO A 8 -30.02 15.01 -20.66
CA PRO A 8 -31.04 14.27 -19.91
C PRO A 8 -31.05 12.77 -20.19
N GLU A 9 -30.88 12.35 -21.45
CA GLU A 9 -30.83 10.93 -21.83
C GLU A 9 -29.59 10.24 -21.23
N LEU A 10 -28.43 10.91 -21.28
CA LEU A 10 -27.20 10.40 -20.67
C LEU A 10 -27.34 10.25 -19.14
N LYS A 11 -27.95 11.23 -18.47
CA LYS A 11 -28.21 11.16 -17.01
C LYS A 11 -29.15 10.00 -16.67
N GLN A 12 -30.19 9.78 -17.46
CA GLN A 12 -31.10 8.66 -17.28
C GLN A 12 -30.38 7.32 -17.47
N ALA A 13 -29.57 7.19 -18.52
CA ALA A 13 -28.75 5.99 -18.75
C ALA A 13 -27.79 5.72 -17.59
N ARG A 14 -27.11 6.76 -17.08
CA ARG A 14 -26.25 6.67 -15.89
C ARG A 14 -27.02 6.14 -14.68
N GLN A 15 -28.16 6.77 -14.34
CA GLN A 15 -28.99 6.37 -13.19
C GLN A 15 -29.43 4.89 -13.30
N GLN A 16 -29.92 4.46 -14.45
CA GLN A 16 -30.37 3.09 -14.68
C GLN A 16 -29.21 2.08 -14.58
N VAL A 17 -28.06 2.39 -15.16
CA VAL A 17 -26.90 1.50 -15.16
C VAL A 17 -26.28 1.40 -13.77
N MET A 18 -26.15 2.51 -13.03
CA MET A 18 -25.65 2.50 -11.66
C MET A 18 -26.60 1.75 -10.72
N ALA A 19 -27.91 1.94 -10.84
CA ALA A 19 -28.90 1.22 -10.02
C ALA A 19 -28.90 -0.30 -10.26
N SER A 20 -28.53 -0.74 -11.46
CA SER A 20 -28.52 -2.17 -11.84
C SER A 20 -27.16 -2.84 -11.73
N THR A 21 -26.10 -2.09 -11.36
CA THR A 21 -24.73 -2.60 -11.27
C THR A 21 -24.22 -2.47 -9.84
N GLN A 22 -23.92 -3.59 -9.20
CA GLN A 22 -23.42 -3.63 -7.83
C GLN A 22 -22.02 -4.21 -7.79
N ILE A 23 -21.21 -3.74 -6.84
CA ILE A 23 -19.94 -4.37 -6.51
C ILE A 23 -20.25 -5.67 -5.77
N LEU A 24 -19.74 -6.79 -6.27
CA LEU A 24 -19.87 -8.07 -5.58
C LEU A 24 -18.93 -8.08 -4.36
N GLN A 25 -19.51 -8.09 -3.17
CA GLN A 25 -18.77 -8.10 -1.91
C GLN A 25 -19.20 -9.28 -1.04
N ASN A 26 -18.35 -9.64 -0.07
CA ASN A 26 -18.71 -10.62 0.96
C ASN A 26 -19.85 -10.05 1.81
N LEU A 27 -20.89 -10.86 2.04
CA LEU A 27 -22.07 -10.46 2.82
C LEU A 27 -21.76 -10.21 4.30
N ILE A 28 -20.66 -10.77 4.81
CA ILE A 28 -20.20 -10.63 6.21
C ILE A 28 -18.69 -10.36 6.17
N PRO A 29 -18.27 -9.09 6.03
CA PRO A 29 -16.86 -8.75 6.07
C PRO A 29 -16.26 -9.01 7.45
N PRO A 30 -14.96 -9.34 7.55
CA PRO A 30 -14.27 -9.30 8.83
C PRO A 30 -14.26 -7.86 9.36
N THR A 31 -14.59 -7.69 10.64
CA THR A 31 -14.63 -6.38 11.32
C THR A 31 -13.67 -6.34 12.50
N VAL A 32 -13.43 -5.14 12.99
CA VAL A 32 -12.91 -4.87 14.33
C VAL A 32 -13.91 -4.05 15.11
N SER A 33 -14.01 -4.33 16.41
CA SER A 33 -15.02 -3.74 17.28
C SER A 33 -14.39 -2.79 18.28
N TYR A 34 -14.92 -1.58 18.38
CA TYR A 34 -14.61 -0.63 19.45
C TYR A 34 -15.67 -0.75 20.54
N THR A 35 -15.25 -0.65 21.80
CA THR A 35 -16.16 -0.66 22.95
C THR A 35 -15.83 0.52 23.84
N THR A 36 -16.82 1.35 24.15
CA THR A 36 -16.67 2.55 24.95
C THR A 36 -17.73 2.63 26.04
N GLN A 37 -17.39 3.27 27.15
CA GLN A 37 -18.28 3.52 28.28
C GLN A 37 -18.49 5.02 28.53
N GLY A 38 -17.82 5.89 27.76
CA GLY A 38 -17.95 7.33 27.85
C GLY A 38 -16.96 7.96 28.82
N HIS A 39 -15.77 7.39 28.97
CA HIS A 39 -14.67 7.99 29.72
C HIS A 39 -13.90 9.00 28.85
N VAL A 40 -14.15 10.29 29.04
CA VAL A 40 -13.58 11.36 28.20
C VAL A 40 -12.44 12.07 28.92
N LEU A 41 -11.32 12.23 28.22
CA LEU A 41 -10.25 13.15 28.60
C LEU A 41 -10.33 14.42 27.73
N ILE A 42 -10.20 15.57 28.37
CA ILE A 42 -10.21 16.88 27.73
C ILE A 42 -8.85 17.52 27.96
N ILE A 43 -8.13 17.86 26.90
CA ILE A 43 -6.76 18.39 26.95
C ILE A 43 -6.75 19.81 26.40
N GLY A 44 -6.03 20.72 27.04
CA GLY A 44 -5.82 22.09 26.53
C GLY A 44 -5.79 23.15 27.64
N PRO A 45 -6.05 24.42 27.29
CA PRO A 45 -6.22 25.51 28.26
C PRO A 45 -7.33 25.20 29.27
N GLU A 46 -7.05 25.37 30.58
CA GLU A 46 -7.99 24.94 31.63
C GLU A 46 -9.37 25.60 31.51
N ASP A 47 -9.41 26.88 31.16
CA ASP A 47 -10.65 27.65 31.05
C ASP A 47 -11.57 27.09 29.95
N LEU A 48 -11.03 26.81 28.77
CA LEU A 48 -11.78 26.18 27.68
C LEU A 48 -12.15 24.74 27.99
N ALA A 49 -11.23 23.96 28.57
CA ALA A 49 -11.46 22.57 28.93
C ALA A 49 -12.60 22.40 29.95
N ARG A 50 -12.72 23.31 30.92
CA ARG A 50 -13.84 23.33 31.89
C ARG A 50 -15.18 23.59 31.21
N LEU A 51 -15.24 24.56 30.31
CA LEU A 51 -16.48 24.87 29.57
C LEU A 51 -16.90 23.69 28.65
N ALA A 52 -15.93 23.03 28.00
CA ALA A 52 -16.19 21.84 27.20
C ALA A 52 -16.67 20.66 28.06
N ALA A 53 -16.08 20.44 29.24
CA ALA A 53 -16.49 19.40 30.17
C ALA A 53 -17.92 19.61 30.70
N ASP A 54 -18.30 20.86 30.94
CA ASP A 54 -19.66 21.21 31.37
C ASP A 54 -20.71 20.88 30.31
N SER A 55 -20.33 21.00 29.03
CA SER A 55 -21.17 20.68 27.88
C SER A 55 -21.33 19.17 27.62
N LEU A 56 -20.65 18.31 28.38
CA LEU A 56 -20.69 16.84 28.24
C LEU A 56 -21.22 16.12 29.50
N PRO A 57 -22.37 16.53 30.09
CA PRO A 57 -22.80 16.06 31.41
C PRO A 57 -23.22 14.58 31.46
N THR A 58 -23.50 13.97 30.30
CA THR A 58 -23.96 12.58 30.17
C THR A 58 -22.84 11.55 30.12
N MET A 59 -21.58 11.99 30.02
CA MET A 59 -20.42 11.12 29.91
C MET A 59 -20.11 10.44 31.26
N ALA A 60 -19.71 9.16 31.23
CA ALA A 60 -19.47 8.37 32.44
C ALA A 60 -18.37 8.95 33.33
N SER A 61 -17.34 9.54 32.72
CA SER A 61 -16.39 10.39 33.42
C SER A 61 -15.85 11.48 32.51
N ARG A 62 -15.52 12.62 33.09
CA ARG A 62 -14.82 13.73 32.44
C ARG A 62 -13.58 14.01 33.25
N VAL A 63 -12.43 14.11 32.60
CA VAL A 63 -11.15 14.47 33.22
C VAL A 63 -10.51 15.57 32.40
N ILE A 64 -9.92 16.55 33.07
CA ILE A 64 -9.21 17.65 32.41
C ILE A 64 -7.71 17.45 32.60
N LEU A 65 -6.94 17.53 31.51
CA LEU A 65 -5.49 17.71 31.53
C LEU A 65 -5.17 19.13 31.06
N ALA A 66 -4.98 20.03 32.02
CA ALA A 66 -4.64 21.43 31.82
C ALA A 66 -3.13 21.56 31.52
N ASN A 67 -2.77 21.47 30.24
CA ASN A 67 -1.37 21.49 29.77
C ASN A 67 -0.96 22.83 29.11
N GLU A 68 -1.89 23.77 28.96
CA GLU A 68 -1.66 25.09 28.37
C GLU A 68 -2.19 26.21 29.29
N THR A 69 -1.72 27.43 29.05
CA THR A 69 -2.20 28.62 29.77
C THR A 69 -3.63 28.98 29.38
N ILE A 70 -4.40 29.48 30.33
CA ILE A 70 -5.76 29.98 30.08
C ILE A 70 -5.80 31.01 28.94
N THR A 71 -6.91 31.03 28.20
CA THR A 71 -7.08 31.88 27.02
C THR A 71 -7.61 33.27 27.32
N SER A 72 -8.35 33.44 28.42
CA SER A 72 -8.91 34.74 28.82
C SER A 72 -8.80 34.97 30.33
N GLN A 73 -8.51 36.24 30.70
CA GLN A 73 -8.50 36.74 32.07
C GLN A 73 -9.70 37.67 32.36
N ASP A 74 -10.67 37.74 31.45
CA ASP A 74 -11.88 38.53 31.65
C ASP A 74 -12.69 38.02 32.85
N GLU A 75 -13.14 38.93 33.72
CA GLU A 75 -13.79 38.58 34.99
C GLU A 75 -15.09 37.80 34.76
N ALA A 76 -15.89 38.18 33.76
CA ALA A 76 -17.14 37.49 33.43
C ALA A 76 -16.89 36.10 32.82
N HIS A 77 -15.82 35.94 32.05
CA HIS A 77 -15.37 34.63 31.56
C HIS A 77 -14.94 33.72 32.71
N LEU A 78 -14.08 34.21 33.61
CA LEU A 78 -13.59 33.44 34.75
C LEU A 78 -14.73 33.04 35.69
N GLU A 79 -15.73 33.90 35.90
CA GLU A 79 -16.92 33.56 36.68
C GLU A 79 -17.70 32.40 36.05
N LYS A 80 -17.85 32.36 34.71
CA LYS A 80 -18.46 31.21 34.02
C LYS A 80 -17.63 29.94 34.18
N VAL A 81 -16.32 30.03 34.02
CA VAL A 81 -15.38 28.90 34.12
C VAL A 81 -15.37 28.29 35.52
N ILE A 82 -15.39 29.13 36.58
CA ILE A 82 -15.42 28.67 37.97
C ILE A 82 -16.70 27.90 38.27
N ASN A 83 -17.83 28.33 37.70
CA ASN A 83 -19.13 27.67 37.87
C ASN A 83 -19.33 26.46 36.93
N ALA A 84 -18.45 26.27 35.94
CA ALA A 84 -18.52 25.18 34.97
C ALA A 84 -17.85 23.91 35.49
N ALA A 85 -18.43 22.76 35.13
CA ALA A 85 -17.85 21.44 35.39
C ALA A 85 -17.53 21.17 36.88
N GLU A 86 -18.46 21.53 37.77
CA GLU A 86 -18.35 21.24 39.20
C GLU A 86 -18.18 19.72 39.42
N GLY A 87 -17.13 19.33 40.16
CA GLY A 87 -16.79 17.93 40.39
C GLY A 87 -15.96 17.24 39.29
N VAL A 88 -15.52 17.97 38.26
CA VAL A 88 -14.54 17.47 37.28
C VAL A 88 -13.12 17.77 37.77
N GLU A 89 -12.29 16.73 37.85
CA GLU A 89 -10.91 16.82 38.32
C GLU A 89 -9.98 17.33 37.20
N SER A 90 -9.10 18.27 37.55
CA SER A 90 -8.07 18.83 36.67
C SER A 90 -6.68 18.35 37.08
N PHE A 91 -5.90 17.90 36.10
CA PHE A 91 -4.50 17.51 36.24
C PHE A 91 -3.61 18.50 35.49
N TYR A 92 -2.42 18.78 36.03
CA TYR A 92 -1.48 19.78 35.49
C TYR A 92 -0.13 19.16 35.07
N ASN A 93 -0.05 17.83 35.07
CA ASN A 93 1.16 17.11 34.73
C ASN A 93 1.52 17.31 33.25
N LYS A 94 2.82 17.34 32.95
CA LYS A 94 3.28 17.47 31.56
C LYS A 94 2.96 16.21 30.76
N LEU A 95 2.27 16.38 29.62
CA LEU A 95 2.00 15.30 28.69
C LEU A 95 3.31 14.74 28.08
N LYS A 96 3.43 13.40 28.05
CA LYS A 96 4.55 12.67 27.43
C LYS A 96 4.18 11.98 26.15
N GLY A 97 2.95 11.52 26.03
CA GLY A 97 2.47 10.89 24.81
C GLY A 97 1.10 10.29 24.99
N ILE A 98 0.40 10.21 23.87
CA ILE A 98 -0.91 9.57 23.74
C ILE A 98 -0.75 8.41 22.76
N LYS A 99 -1.29 7.25 23.12
CA LYS A 99 -1.38 6.10 22.22
C LYS A 99 -2.75 5.46 22.34
N GLY A 100 -3.23 4.89 21.24
CA GLY A 100 -4.49 4.15 21.22
C GLY A 100 -5.48 4.71 20.22
N PHE A 101 -6.72 4.33 20.44
CA PHE A 101 -7.86 4.56 19.57
C PHE A 101 -9.13 4.55 20.42
N LEU A 102 -10.29 4.76 19.81
CA LEU A 102 -11.60 4.79 20.46
C LEU A 102 -11.78 3.61 21.43
N GLY A 103 -11.99 3.92 22.70
CA GLY A 103 -12.16 2.92 23.75
C GLY A 103 -10.87 2.37 24.35
N GLN A 104 -9.68 2.81 23.93
CA GLN A 104 -8.38 2.33 24.44
C GLN A 104 -7.26 3.38 24.38
N PHE A 105 -7.53 4.64 24.73
CA PHE A 105 -6.49 5.67 24.83
C PHE A 105 -5.69 5.58 26.13
N GLN A 106 -4.37 5.43 26.01
CA GLN A 106 -3.41 5.57 27.10
C GLN A 106 -2.75 6.94 27.03
N VAL A 107 -2.78 7.68 28.14
CA VAL A 107 -2.24 9.03 28.26
C VAL A 107 -1.16 9.07 29.34
N ASN A 108 0.08 9.14 28.86
CA ASN A 108 1.26 9.16 29.70
C ASN A 108 1.64 10.59 30.07
N VAL A 109 1.82 10.85 31.37
CA VAL A 109 2.21 12.16 31.93
C VAL A 109 3.42 12.03 32.86
N ASP A 110 4.11 13.14 33.16
CA ASP A 110 5.16 13.19 34.19
C ASP A 110 4.60 12.82 35.57
N ALA A 111 5.29 11.93 36.30
CA ALA A 111 4.98 11.57 37.68
C ALA A 111 5.73 12.46 38.69
N ASP A 112 5.12 12.75 39.84
CA ASP A 112 5.69 13.64 40.87
C ASP A 112 7.02 13.15 41.47
N GLU A 113 7.24 11.83 41.51
CA GLU A 113 8.48 11.20 42.02
C GLU A 113 9.56 11.02 40.93
N GLY A 114 9.32 11.55 39.73
CA GLY A 114 10.13 11.31 38.54
C GLY A 114 9.73 10.01 37.84
N GLY A 115 9.49 10.08 36.52
CA GLY A 115 9.05 8.95 35.71
C GLY A 115 7.78 9.28 34.92
N VAL A 116 7.11 8.22 34.44
CA VAL A 116 5.89 8.34 33.64
C VAL A 116 4.74 7.65 34.36
N ALA A 117 3.61 8.34 34.50
CA ALA A 117 2.36 7.81 35.01
C ALA A 117 1.31 7.72 33.91
N GLU A 118 0.48 6.69 33.97
CA GLU A 118 -0.69 6.56 33.09
C GLU A 118 -1.90 7.23 33.75
N LEU A 119 -2.38 8.33 33.14
CA LEU A 119 -3.36 9.24 33.75
C LEU A 119 -4.69 8.55 34.05
N SER A 120 -5.17 7.68 33.17
CA SER A 120 -6.46 6.98 33.35
C SER A 120 -6.51 6.15 34.64
N LYS A 121 -5.40 5.52 35.03
CA LYS A 121 -5.30 4.70 36.26
C LYS A 121 -5.35 5.52 37.54
N VAL A 122 -4.96 6.79 37.45
CA VAL A 122 -4.98 7.73 38.58
C VAL A 122 -6.33 8.42 38.65
N ALA A 123 -6.77 9.02 37.54
CA ALA A 123 -7.94 9.89 37.47
C ALA A 123 -9.27 9.13 37.56
N ILE A 124 -9.39 7.99 36.87
CA ILE A 124 -10.68 7.27 36.75
C ILE A 124 -10.61 5.80 37.20
N ARG A 125 -9.44 5.35 37.68
CA ARG A 125 -9.18 3.96 38.09
C ARG A 125 -9.48 2.93 36.98
N GLN A 126 -9.37 3.36 35.73
CA GLN A 126 -9.49 2.51 34.54
C GLN A 126 -8.14 2.30 33.86
N ALA A 127 -8.08 1.40 32.90
CA ALA A 127 -6.87 1.13 32.14
C ALA A 127 -6.60 2.16 31.01
N HIS A 128 -7.64 2.87 30.57
CA HIS A 128 -7.61 3.79 29.44
C HIS A 128 -8.74 4.83 29.56
N PHE A 129 -8.65 5.88 28.75
CA PHE A 129 -9.79 6.70 28.34
C PHE A 129 -10.42 6.13 27.08
N ASP A 130 -11.69 6.47 26.84
CA ASP A 130 -12.39 6.05 25.62
C ASP A 130 -12.24 7.07 24.50
N ILE A 131 -12.32 8.35 24.86
CA ILE A 131 -12.39 9.47 23.93
C ILE A 131 -11.45 10.57 24.43
N ILE A 132 -10.78 11.25 23.51
CA ILE A 132 -9.97 12.44 23.80
C ILE A 132 -10.51 13.61 23.00
N LEU A 133 -10.85 14.69 23.70
CA LEU A 133 -11.12 16.01 23.10
C LEU A 133 -9.90 16.89 23.32
N ASP A 134 -9.26 17.34 22.24
CA ASP A 134 -8.03 18.12 22.28
C ASP A 134 -8.26 19.55 21.80
N LEU A 135 -8.22 20.49 22.76
CA LEU A 135 -8.35 21.94 22.58
C LEU A 135 -6.98 22.65 22.60
N SER A 136 -5.88 21.90 22.61
CA SER A 136 -4.53 22.45 22.61
C SER A 136 -4.29 23.30 21.36
N THR A 137 -3.37 24.27 21.44
CA THR A 137 -3.06 25.16 20.32
C THR A 137 -2.51 24.41 19.09
N SER A 138 -1.90 23.25 19.32
CA SER A 138 -1.46 22.29 18.32
C SER A 138 -1.87 20.87 18.73
N PRO A 139 -2.16 19.96 17.78
CA PRO A 139 -2.62 18.62 18.13
C PRO A 139 -1.55 17.85 18.91
N CYS A 140 -1.96 17.21 20.00
CA CYS A 140 -1.11 16.31 20.80
C CYS A 140 -0.72 15.02 20.05
N ILE A 141 -1.54 14.58 19.08
CA ILE A 141 -1.20 13.50 18.14
C ILE A 141 -0.93 14.12 16.77
N ASN A 142 0.30 13.96 16.28
CA ASN A 142 0.71 14.51 14.99
C ASN A 142 0.59 13.44 13.88
N LEU A 143 -0.64 13.16 13.45
CA LEU A 143 -0.96 12.28 12.33
C LEU A 143 -1.86 13.01 11.33
N GLU A 144 -1.72 12.69 10.03
CA GLU A 144 -2.60 13.24 8.99
C GLU A 144 -4.01 12.65 9.09
N MET A 145 -4.11 11.38 9.48
CA MET A 145 -5.36 10.70 9.82
C MET A 145 -5.34 10.34 11.32
N LEU A 146 -6.14 11.06 12.09
CA LEU A 146 -6.20 10.91 13.54
C LEU A 146 -6.95 9.64 13.94
N PRO A 147 -6.51 8.92 15.00
CA PRO A 147 -7.22 7.74 15.49
C PRO A 147 -8.69 8.07 15.80
N VAL A 148 -9.59 7.15 15.45
CA VAL A 148 -11.01 7.27 15.81
C VAL A 148 -11.13 7.53 17.32
N GLY A 149 -11.97 8.48 17.73
CA GLY A 149 -12.16 8.87 19.13
C GLY A 149 -11.18 9.92 19.65
N TYR A 150 -10.18 10.35 18.86
CA TYR A 150 -9.37 11.52 19.16
C TYR A 150 -9.84 12.70 18.29
N LEU A 151 -10.40 13.72 18.95
CA LEU A 151 -11.03 14.88 18.32
C LEU A 151 -10.19 16.12 18.58
N TYR A 152 -9.38 16.52 17.60
CA TYR A 152 -8.65 17.79 17.67
C TYR A 152 -9.49 18.93 17.13
N VAL A 153 -9.78 19.90 18.00
CA VAL A 153 -10.59 21.08 17.67
C VAL A 153 -9.80 22.39 17.81
N GLY A 154 -8.67 22.36 18.51
CA GLY A 154 -7.91 23.56 18.84
C GLY A 154 -8.79 24.59 19.54
N GLN A 155 -8.71 25.85 19.11
CA GLN A 155 -9.55 26.94 19.62
C GLN A 155 -10.62 27.37 18.61
N ASP A 156 -11.03 26.47 17.71
CA ASP A 156 -12.09 26.70 16.74
C ASP A 156 -13.45 26.38 17.35
N GLU A 157 -14.27 27.42 17.58
CA GLU A 157 -15.59 27.30 18.22
C GLU A 157 -16.55 26.41 17.43
N ALA A 158 -16.49 26.42 16.09
CA ALA A 158 -17.38 25.60 15.26
C ALA A 158 -17.00 24.12 15.39
N LYS A 159 -15.70 23.80 15.28
CA LYS A 159 -15.22 22.43 15.49
C LYS A 159 -15.50 21.91 16.90
N LEU A 160 -15.36 22.76 17.91
CA LEU A 160 -15.70 22.40 19.29
C LEU A 160 -17.18 22.07 19.45
N ALA A 161 -18.07 22.89 18.87
CA ALA A 161 -19.50 22.62 18.90
C ALA A 161 -19.86 21.30 18.21
N ASP A 162 -19.28 21.03 17.05
CA ASP A 162 -19.46 19.76 16.33
C ASP A 162 -18.93 18.57 17.13
N ALA A 163 -17.76 18.69 17.74
CA ALA A 163 -17.18 17.63 18.57
C ALA A 163 -18.02 17.35 19.82
N ILE A 164 -18.51 18.38 20.52
CA ILE A 164 -19.41 18.21 21.67
C ILE A 164 -20.69 17.49 21.27
N ALA A 165 -21.24 17.79 20.09
CA ALA A 165 -22.42 17.11 19.57
C ALA A 165 -22.15 15.64 19.22
N GLN A 166 -20.95 15.31 18.70
CA GLN A 166 -20.58 13.97 18.26
C GLN A 166 -20.15 13.02 19.40
N ILE A 167 -19.51 13.52 20.45
CA ILE A 167 -18.93 12.69 21.52
C ILE A 167 -19.94 11.72 22.17
N PRO A 168 -21.20 12.10 22.47
CA PRO A 168 -22.19 11.17 23.01
C PRO A 168 -22.51 10.00 22.09
N ASP A 169 -22.46 10.19 20.77
CA ASP A 169 -22.72 9.15 19.77
C ASP A 169 -21.56 8.15 19.64
N LEU A 170 -20.42 8.44 20.27
CA LEU A 170 -19.25 7.55 20.36
C LEU A 170 -19.28 6.64 21.61
N VAL A 171 -20.41 6.57 22.33
CA VAL A 171 -20.62 5.66 23.47
C VAL A 171 -21.37 4.40 23.05
N GLY A 172 -20.74 3.23 23.20
CA GLY A 172 -21.35 1.93 22.87
C GLY A 172 -20.37 0.97 22.19
N GLU A 173 -20.92 0.10 21.34
CA GLU A 173 -20.17 -0.84 20.52
C GLU A 173 -20.26 -0.44 19.05
N PHE A 174 -19.10 -0.38 18.39
CA PHE A 174 -18.98 0.05 16.99
C PHE A 174 -18.17 -0.96 16.22
N ASP A 175 -18.64 -1.36 15.05
CA ASP A 175 -17.87 -2.22 14.15
C ASP A 175 -17.36 -1.41 12.96
N LYS A 176 -16.09 -1.62 12.63
CA LYS A 176 -15.47 -1.11 11.41
C LYS A 176 -14.92 -2.27 10.59
N PRO A 177 -15.04 -2.25 9.25
CA PRO A 177 -14.43 -3.25 8.40
C PRO A 177 -12.91 -3.37 8.63
N ARG A 178 -12.40 -4.60 8.53
CA ARG A 178 -10.98 -4.84 8.35
C ARG A 178 -10.63 -4.70 6.87
N TYR A 179 -10.21 -3.49 6.49
CA TYR A 179 -10.04 -3.12 5.08
C TYR A 179 -8.94 -3.87 4.33
N VAL A 180 -7.92 -4.39 5.02
CA VAL A 180 -6.72 -4.94 4.40
C VAL A 180 -6.27 -6.26 5.02
N LYS A 181 -5.66 -7.11 4.19
CA LYS A 181 -5.01 -8.36 4.57
C LYS A 181 -3.55 -8.35 4.16
N VAL A 182 -2.71 -9.06 4.92
CA VAL A 182 -1.28 -9.23 4.64
C VAL A 182 -0.98 -10.72 4.41
N ASN A 183 -0.40 -11.05 3.27
CA ASN A 183 0.21 -12.33 2.97
C ASN A 183 1.74 -12.20 3.12
N ALA A 184 2.27 -12.72 4.23
CA ALA A 184 3.69 -12.64 4.55
C ALA A 184 4.58 -13.48 3.60
N GLU A 185 4.06 -14.52 2.95
CA GLU A 185 4.85 -15.43 2.10
C GLU A 185 5.37 -14.74 0.83
N VAL A 186 4.55 -13.85 0.27
CA VAL A 186 4.88 -13.07 -0.94
C VAL A 186 5.32 -11.64 -0.61
N CYS A 187 5.47 -11.29 0.67
CA CYS A 187 5.93 -9.97 1.07
C CYS A 187 7.42 -9.80 0.76
N ALA A 188 7.76 -8.73 0.04
CA ALA A 188 9.15 -8.41 -0.29
C ALA A 188 9.88 -7.57 0.78
N HIS A 189 9.25 -7.34 1.95
CA HIS A 189 9.81 -6.48 2.99
C HIS A 189 11.08 -7.05 3.61
N ASN A 190 11.06 -8.34 3.92
CA ASN A 190 12.22 -9.06 4.40
C ASN A 190 12.20 -10.50 3.89
N ARG A 191 13.37 -11.04 3.52
CA ARG A 191 13.51 -12.46 3.19
C ARG A 191 14.89 -12.94 3.61
N ASN A 192 14.94 -14.02 4.39
CA ASN A 192 16.19 -14.63 4.89
C ASN A 192 17.11 -13.61 5.60
N GLY A 193 16.54 -12.66 6.35
CA GLY A 193 17.30 -11.63 7.07
C GLY A 193 17.77 -10.45 6.22
N LEU A 194 17.43 -10.43 4.92
CA LEU A 194 17.71 -9.31 4.02
C LEU A 194 16.49 -8.38 3.95
N ASN A 195 16.72 -7.09 4.15
CA ASN A 195 15.70 -6.06 3.97
C ASN A 195 15.49 -5.78 2.48
N GLY A 196 14.24 -5.63 2.07
CA GLY A 196 13.83 -5.30 0.71
C GLY A 196 12.88 -4.11 0.68
N CYS A 197 11.63 -4.34 0.27
CA CYS A 197 10.64 -3.30 0.02
C CYS A 197 10.10 -2.66 1.32
N ASN A 198 10.05 -1.32 1.39
CA ASN A 198 9.44 -0.57 2.51
C ASN A 198 8.31 0.37 2.07
N ARG A 199 7.81 0.25 0.83
CA ARG A 199 6.86 1.22 0.24
C ARG A 199 5.61 1.47 1.09
N CYS A 200 5.03 0.42 1.70
CA CYS A 200 3.83 0.55 2.51
C CYS A 200 4.02 1.37 3.80
N LEU A 201 5.20 1.32 4.40
CA LEU A 201 5.52 2.04 5.64
C LEU A 201 5.63 3.55 5.41
N ASN A 202 5.98 3.98 4.21
CA ASN A 202 6.27 5.38 3.91
C ASN A 202 5.02 6.22 3.58
N PHE A 203 3.86 5.59 3.38
CA PHE A 203 2.64 6.26 2.88
C PHE A 203 1.38 5.90 3.68
N CYS A 204 1.54 5.49 4.95
CA CYS A 204 0.41 5.34 5.86
C CYS A 204 0.18 6.65 6.63
N PRO A 205 -0.88 7.41 6.35
CA PRO A 205 -1.15 8.68 7.03
C PRO A 205 -1.61 8.52 8.50
N ALA A 206 -1.98 7.29 8.89
CA ALA A 206 -2.50 6.94 10.21
C ALA A 206 -1.49 6.20 11.10
N ASP A 207 -0.25 6.00 10.61
CA ASP A 207 0.79 5.20 11.30
C ASP A 207 0.31 3.80 11.76
N ALA A 208 -0.61 3.21 10.99
CA ALA A 208 -1.23 1.91 11.31
C ALA A 208 -0.37 0.71 10.90
N ILE A 209 0.80 0.93 10.28
CA ILE A 209 1.63 -0.12 9.68
C ILE A 209 2.99 -0.11 10.37
N SER A 210 3.42 -1.28 10.84
CA SER A 210 4.71 -1.45 11.50
C SER A 210 5.46 -2.67 10.97
N SER A 211 6.78 -2.70 11.21
CA SER A 211 7.60 -3.89 11.00
C SER A 211 7.94 -4.50 12.36
N ILE A 212 7.31 -5.64 12.66
CA ILE A 212 7.51 -6.39 13.90
C ILE A 212 8.17 -7.70 13.52
N GLU A 213 9.33 -7.99 14.13
CA GLU A 213 10.13 -9.18 13.78
C GLU A 213 10.39 -9.33 12.26
N GLN A 214 10.62 -8.20 11.58
CA GLN A 214 10.83 -8.12 10.12
C GLN A 214 9.61 -8.52 9.27
N LYS A 215 8.41 -8.55 9.84
CA LYS A 215 7.15 -8.78 9.14
C LYS A 215 6.30 -7.53 9.20
N ILE A 216 5.61 -7.25 8.10
CA ILE A 216 4.64 -6.15 8.05
C ILE A 216 3.40 -6.57 8.83
N GLU A 217 3.07 -5.76 9.84
CA GLU A 217 1.82 -5.86 10.60
C GLU A 217 1.01 -4.58 10.42
N ILE A 218 -0.31 -4.74 10.38
CA ILE A 218 -1.25 -3.63 10.25
C ILE A 218 -2.18 -3.69 11.45
N ASP A 219 -2.19 -2.61 12.24
CA ASP A 219 -3.16 -2.42 13.31
C ASP A 219 -4.52 -2.06 12.69
N PRO A 220 -5.52 -2.95 12.74
CA PRO A 220 -6.82 -2.68 12.14
C PRO A 220 -7.62 -1.60 12.90
N TYR A 221 -7.32 -1.34 14.18
CA TYR A 221 -7.98 -0.29 14.96
C TYR A 221 -7.51 1.10 14.52
N LEU A 222 -6.23 1.24 14.16
CA LEU A 222 -5.67 2.46 13.58
C LEU A 222 -5.86 2.56 12.07
N CYS A 223 -6.15 1.47 11.36
CA CYS A 223 -6.29 1.50 9.90
C CYS A 223 -7.57 2.23 9.46
N HIS A 224 -7.46 3.35 8.74
CA HIS A 224 -8.61 4.11 8.20
C HIS A 224 -9.15 3.56 6.87
N GLY A 225 -8.58 2.47 6.33
CA GLY A 225 -9.01 1.98 5.01
C GLY A 225 -8.53 2.82 3.83
N ALA A 226 -7.55 3.71 4.01
CA ALA A 226 -7.07 4.58 2.93
C ALA A 226 -6.61 3.84 1.67
N GLY A 227 -6.09 2.62 1.80
CA GLY A 227 -5.73 1.78 0.65
C GLY A 227 -4.37 2.07 0.02
N SER A 228 -3.65 3.13 0.42
CA SER A 228 -2.31 3.47 -0.09
C SER A 228 -1.30 2.33 0.00
N CYS A 229 -1.31 1.57 1.10
CA CYS A 229 -0.42 0.43 1.30
C CYS A 229 -0.69 -0.72 0.33
N THR A 230 -1.96 -1.00 0.01
CA THR A 230 -2.35 -2.00 -0.98
C THR A 230 -1.97 -1.55 -2.38
N ASN A 231 -2.08 -0.24 -2.61
CA ASN A 231 -1.76 0.36 -3.87
C ASN A 231 -0.25 0.24 -4.17
N LEU A 232 0.58 0.68 -3.23
CA LEU A 232 2.02 0.66 -3.37
C LEU A 232 2.64 -0.73 -3.22
N CYS A 233 1.90 -1.74 -2.76
CA CYS A 233 2.41 -3.09 -2.56
C CYS A 233 2.65 -3.76 -3.92
N PRO A 234 3.91 -3.89 -4.36
CA PRO A 234 4.15 -4.38 -5.70
C PRO A 234 3.97 -5.89 -5.77
N THR A 235 4.08 -6.67 -4.70
CA THR A 235 3.87 -8.11 -4.78
C THR A 235 2.40 -8.52 -4.62
N GLY A 236 1.52 -7.58 -4.29
CA GLY A 236 0.16 -7.89 -3.84
C GLY A 236 0.10 -8.55 -2.46
N ALA A 237 1.18 -8.50 -1.68
CA ALA A 237 1.22 -9.01 -0.31
C ALA A 237 0.23 -8.29 0.61
N ILE A 238 -0.03 -7.00 0.41
CA ILE A 238 -1.10 -6.28 1.08
C ILE A 238 -2.23 -6.10 0.08
N SER A 239 -3.39 -6.69 0.37
CA SER A 239 -4.57 -6.63 -0.49
C SER A 239 -5.74 -5.96 0.21
N TYR A 240 -6.48 -5.14 -0.54
CA TYR A 240 -7.73 -4.55 -0.07
C TYR A 240 -8.85 -5.60 -0.09
N ASP A 241 -9.72 -5.57 0.91
CA ASP A 241 -10.73 -6.60 1.13
C ASP A 241 -12.13 -6.14 0.70
N LEU A 242 -12.44 -4.84 0.81
CA LEU A 242 -13.81 -4.31 0.74
C LEU A 242 -13.87 -2.97 -0.02
N PRO A 243 -13.92 -2.98 -1.36
CA PRO A 243 -14.00 -4.15 -2.23
C PRO A 243 -12.64 -4.76 -2.57
N THR A 244 -12.59 -6.07 -2.81
CA THR A 244 -11.38 -6.66 -3.40
C THR A 244 -11.05 -6.00 -4.75
N PRO A 245 -9.77 -5.89 -5.15
CA PRO A 245 -9.40 -5.35 -6.46
C PRO A 245 -10.13 -6.04 -7.62
N ALA A 246 -10.25 -7.37 -7.57
CA ALA A 246 -10.97 -8.15 -8.58
C ALA A 246 -12.46 -7.78 -8.66
N SER A 247 -13.12 -7.56 -7.51
CA SER A 247 -14.50 -7.09 -7.45
C SER A 247 -14.66 -5.71 -8.07
N LEU A 248 -13.73 -4.79 -7.77
CA LEU A 248 -13.76 -3.43 -8.32
C LEU A 248 -13.52 -3.42 -9.84
N HIS A 249 -12.55 -4.20 -10.34
CA HIS A 249 -12.34 -4.41 -11.78
C HIS A 249 -13.59 -4.95 -12.47
N SER A 250 -14.21 -6.00 -11.93
CA SER A 250 -15.44 -6.58 -12.50
C SER A 250 -16.61 -5.59 -12.49
N TYR A 251 -16.71 -4.77 -11.45
CA TYR A 251 -17.71 -3.71 -11.36
C TYR A 251 -17.51 -2.65 -12.44
N LEU A 252 -16.28 -2.12 -12.58
CA LEU A 252 -15.95 -1.11 -13.59
C LEU A 252 -16.22 -1.61 -15.01
N GLU A 253 -15.79 -2.84 -15.33
CA GLU A 253 -16.06 -3.47 -16.63
C GLU A 253 -17.57 -3.50 -16.94
N LYS A 254 -18.37 -4.05 -16.02
CA LYS A 254 -19.82 -4.18 -16.21
C LYS A 254 -20.47 -2.81 -16.33
N LEU A 255 -20.07 -1.86 -15.49
CA LEU A 255 -20.61 -0.50 -15.48
C LEU A 255 -20.35 0.20 -16.81
N ILE A 256 -19.09 0.18 -17.28
CA ILE A 256 -18.67 0.80 -18.54
C ILE A 256 -19.38 0.13 -19.72
N SER A 257 -19.39 -1.21 -19.76
CA SER A 257 -20.01 -1.97 -20.85
C SER A 257 -21.51 -1.69 -20.98
N ARG A 258 -22.23 -1.71 -19.85
CA ARG A 258 -23.67 -1.42 -19.81
C ARG A 258 -23.97 0.02 -20.18
N TYR A 259 -23.20 0.98 -19.66
CA TYR A 259 -23.37 2.38 -20.01
C TYR A 259 -23.14 2.62 -21.50
N ARG A 260 -22.07 2.07 -22.08
CA ARG A 260 -21.82 2.18 -23.53
C ARG A 260 -22.94 1.57 -24.37
N LYS A 261 -23.54 0.47 -23.92
CA LYS A 261 -24.67 -0.18 -24.59
C LYS A 261 -25.92 0.70 -24.57
N GLU A 262 -26.23 1.33 -23.44
CA GLU A 262 -27.42 2.17 -23.29
C GLU A 262 -27.23 3.55 -23.95
N ALA A 263 -26.09 4.18 -23.68
CA ALA A 263 -25.84 5.57 -24.02
C ALA A 263 -25.17 5.77 -25.40
N GLN A 264 -24.64 4.70 -25.99
CA GLN A 264 -23.90 4.73 -27.26
C GLN A 264 -22.71 5.72 -27.29
N VAL A 265 -22.21 6.11 -26.11
CA VAL A 265 -21.02 6.97 -25.92
C VAL A 265 -20.09 6.37 -24.89
N ALA A 266 -18.79 6.65 -25.02
CA ALA A 266 -17.79 6.23 -24.05
C ALA A 266 -17.88 7.09 -22.77
N PRO A 267 -18.00 6.49 -21.58
CA PRO A 267 -18.14 7.22 -20.33
C PRO A 267 -16.84 7.85 -19.84
N VAL A 268 -16.95 8.81 -18.94
CA VAL A 268 -15.88 9.27 -18.05
C VAL A 268 -16.11 8.67 -16.68
N ILE A 269 -15.07 8.08 -16.08
CA ILE A 269 -15.13 7.56 -14.72
C ILE A 269 -14.64 8.63 -13.76
N LEU A 270 -15.39 8.89 -12.68
CA LEU A 270 -15.01 9.84 -11.63
C LEU A 270 -14.89 9.09 -10.30
N PHE A 271 -13.66 8.84 -9.84
CA PHE A 271 -13.43 8.31 -8.49
C PHE A 271 -13.50 9.44 -7.47
N HIS A 272 -14.19 9.20 -6.35
CA HIS A 272 -14.27 10.13 -5.22
C HIS A 272 -14.37 9.34 -3.90
N ASP A 273 -14.00 9.96 -2.79
CA ASP A 273 -14.22 9.39 -1.46
C ASP A 273 -15.72 9.39 -1.11
N ASN A 274 -16.13 8.46 -0.25
CA ASN A 274 -17.53 8.25 0.11
C ASN A 274 -18.07 9.30 1.10
N MET A 275 -17.21 10.18 1.61
CA MET A 275 -17.54 11.27 2.53
C MET A 275 -17.66 12.60 1.76
N ASN A 276 -16.65 13.46 1.86
CA ASN A 276 -16.63 14.82 1.30
C ASN A 276 -16.82 14.81 -0.22
N GLY A 277 -16.18 13.85 -0.92
CA GLY A 277 -16.32 13.71 -2.36
C GLY A 277 -17.76 13.44 -2.80
N SER A 278 -18.50 12.62 -2.04
CA SER A 278 -19.91 12.30 -2.30
C SER A 278 -20.82 13.53 -2.21
N GLU A 279 -20.55 14.46 -1.28
CA GLU A 279 -21.34 15.67 -1.10
C GLU A 279 -21.27 16.61 -2.32
N LEU A 280 -20.17 16.55 -3.07
CA LEU A 280 -19.96 17.33 -4.29
C LEU A 280 -20.62 16.71 -5.53
N ILE A 281 -21.10 15.46 -5.44
CA ILE A 281 -21.78 14.79 -6.55
C ILE A 281 -23.24 15.22 -6.60
N THR A 282 -23.54 16.20 -7.45
CA THR A 282 -24.89 16.75 -7.59
C THR A 282 -25.55 16.41 -8.94
N GLU A 283 -26.84 16.72 -9.07
CA GLU A 283 -27.59 16.62 -10.34
C GLU A 283 -26.99 17.46 -11.48
N GLN A 284 -26.08 18.41 -11.19
CA GLN A 284 -25.41 19.20 -12.23
C GLN A 284 -24.34 18.40 -12.97
N LEU A 285 -23.84 17.29 -12.40
CA LEU A 285 -22.81 16.46 -13.01
C LEU A 285 -23.26 15.94 -14.38
N SER A 286 -22.40 16.11 -15.40
CA SER A 286 -22.68 15.66 -16.78
C SER A 286 -23.09 14.19 -16.84
N GLY A 287 -24.07 13.87 -17.68
CA GLY A 287 -24.65 12.52 -17.74
C GLY A 287 -23.67 11.44 -18.18
N ASP A 288 -22.61 11.81 -18.91
CA ASP A 288 -21.53 10.90 -19.33
C ASP A 288 -20.42 10.71 -18.31
N VAL A 289 -20.51 11.34 -17.13
CA VAL A 289 -19.61 11.10 -15.99
C VAL A 289 -20.29 10.15 -15.01
N LEU A 290 -19.66 8.99 -14.75
CA LEU A 290 -20.10 8.00 -13.77
C LEU A 290 -19.28 8.15 -12.49
N PRO A 291 -19.88 8.65 -11.39
CA PRO A 291 -19.22 8.75 -10.09
C PRO A 291 -19.10 7.37 -9.43
N ILE A 292 -17.92 7.06 -8.91
CA ILE A 292 -17.58 5.82 -8.22
C ILE A 292 -17.08 6.19 -6.83
N ALA A 293 -17.92 5.96 -5.83
CA ALA A 293 -17.57 6.16 -4.44
C ALA A 293 -16.63 5.06 -3.95
N LEU A 294 -15.57 5.45 -3.25
CA LEU A 294 -14.59 4.59 -2.59
C LEU A 294 -14.47 4.98 -1.12
N GLU A 295 -13.92 4.10 -0.27
CA GLU A 295 -13.59 4.49 1.11
C GLU A 295 -12.63 5.68 1.12
N GLU A 296 -11.63 5.63 0.24
CA GLU A 296 -10.69 6.70 -0.02
C GLU A 296 -10.27 6.67 -1.49
N ILE A 297 -9.87 7.82 -2.03
CA ILE A 297 -9.51 7.95 -3.45
C ILE A 297 -8.28 7.11 -3.83
N THR A 298 -7.46 6.72 -2.86
CA THR A 298 -6.28 5.85 -3.03
C THR A 298 -6.59 4.36 -3.11
N VAL A 299 -7.85 3.94 -2.88
CA VAL A 299 -8.27 2.54 -3.03
C VAL A 299 -8.21 2.09 -4.50
N ALA A 300 -8.58 2.97 -5.44
CA ALA A 300 -8.41 2.72 -6.86
C ALA A 300 -7.01 3.16 -7.32
N SER A 301 -6.25 2.22 -7.86
CA SER A 301 -4.87 2.41 -8.29
C SER A 301 -4.67 2.38 -9.81
N ILE A 302 -3.43 2.55 -10.27
CA ILE A 302 -3.07 2.59 -11.70
C ILE A 302 -3.66 1.42 -12.53
N ASP A 303 -3.74 0.23 -11.97
CA ASP A 303 -4.38 -0.93 -12.61
C ASP A 303 -5.88 -0.71 -12.85
N HIS A 304 -6.61 -0.11 -11.90
CA HIS A 304 -8.03 0.21 -12.03
C HIS A 304 -8.24 1.31 -13.07
N TRP A 305 -7.40 2.32 -13.06
CA TRP A 305 -7.49 3.44 -13.99
C TRP A 305 -7.24 3.00 -15.43
N LEU A 306 -6.14 2.27 -15.68
CA LEU A 306 -5.83 1.78 -17.02
C LEU A 306 -6.81 0.67 -17.46
N ALA A 307 -7.27 -0.19 -16.55
CA ALA A 307 -8.31 -1.17 -16.87
C ALA A 307 -9.63 -0.50 -17.27
N ALA A 308 -10.06 0.56 -16.57
CA ALA A 308 -11.24 1.33 -16.96
C ALA A 308 -11.12 1.88 -18.38
N LEU A 309 -9.96 2.45 -18.74
CA LEU A 309 -9.68 2.89 -20.10
C LEU A 309 -9.73 1.71 -21.10
N ALA A 310 -9.08 0.59 -20.79
CA ALA A 310 -9.06 -0.60 -21.64
C ALA A 310 -10.46 -1.21 -21.85
N HIS A 311 -11.34 -1.14 -20.84
CA HIS A 311 -12.76 -1.51 -20.95
C HIS A 311 -13.60 -0.47 -21.73
N GLY A 312 -13.00 0.62 -22.16
CA GLY A 312 -13.62 1.61 -23.04
C GLY A 312 -14.13 2.86 -22.32
N ALA A 313 -13.69 3.16 -21.11
CA ALA A 313 -13.82 4.52 -20.61
C ALA A 313 -13.01 5.48 -21.49
N ARG A 314 -13.53 6.69 -21.69
CA ARG A 314 -12.88 7.75 -22.45
C ARG A 314 -11.78 8.42 -21.64
N GLU A 315 -12.04 8.57 -20.34
CA GLU A 315 -11.25 9.34 -19.38
C GLU A 315 -11.53 8.84 -17.95
N VAL A 316 -10.55 9.00 -17.07
CA VAL A 316 -10.67 8.79 -15.63
C VAL A 316 -10.28 10.06 -14.89
N LEU A 317 -11.16 10.50 -14.00
CA LEU A 317 -10.99 11.63 -13.11
C LEU A 317 -10.90 11.12 -11.67
N ILE A 318 -10.01 11.69 -10.88
CA ILE A 318 -9.89 11.44 -9.44
C ILE A 318 -10.18 12.76 -8.73
N LEU A 319 -11.27 12.82 -7.98
CA LEU A 319 -11.68 14.00 -7.22
C LEU A 319 -10.94 14.04 -5.88
N ASN A 320 -10.00 14.95 -5.75
CA ASN A 320 -9.33 15.27 -4.50
C ASN A 320 -10.07 16.39 -3.78
N THR A 321 -10.30 16.21 -2.48
CA THR A 321 -10.85 17.27 -1.61
C THR A 321 -9.77 17.73 -0.62
N ASP A 322 -10.00 18.85 0.05
CA ASP A 322 -9.08 19.37 1.07
C ASP A 322 -9.01 18.48 2.33
N SER A 323 -9.92 17.51 2.44
CA SER A 323 -9.92 16.51 3.51
C SER A 323 -8.89 15.39 3.32
N SER A 324 -8.41 15.18 2.08
CA SER A 324 -7.48 14.10 1.77
C SER A 324 -6.11 14.36 2.38
N ALA A 325 -5.58 13.36 3.09
CA ALA A 325 -4.27 13.42 3.74
C ALA A 325 -3.14 13.75 2.72
N PRO A 326 -2.28 14.75 2.98
CA PRO A 326 -1.23 15.18 2.05
C PRO A 326 -0.33 14.06 1.51
N THR A 327 0.01 13.07 2.35
CA THR A 327 0.80 11.90 1.96
C THR A 327 0.09 11.04 0.92
N LEU A 328 -1.24 10.91 1.00
CA LEU A 328 -2.04 10.20 -0.01
C LEU A 328 -2.07 10.96 -1.34
N VAL A 329 -2.22 12.29 -1.29
CA VAL A 329 -2.20 13.14 -2.49
C VAL A 329 -0.85 13.07 -3.20
N GLN A 330 0.25 13.14 -2.45
CA GLN A 330 1.60 12.99 -2.99
C GLN A 330 1.78 11.63 -3.69
N MET A 331 1.28 10.55 -3.08
CA MET A 331 1.32 9.22 -3.67
C MET A 331 0.57 9.16 -5.00
N LEU A 332 -0.68 9.66 -5.02
CA LEU A 332 -1.53 9.67 -6.21
C LEU A 332 -0.90 10.46 -7.36
N GLN A 333 -0.31 11.61 -7.08
CA GLN A 333 0.39 12.40 -8.10
C GLN A 333 1.54 11.63 -8.74
N GLY A 334 2.31 10.88 -7.95
CA GLY A 334 3.38 10.01 -8.45
C GLY A 334 2.86 8.90 -9.38
N GLU A 335 1.77 8.24 -9.00
CA GLU A 335 1.14 7.22 -9.84
C GLU A 335 0.49 7.78 -11.09
N LEU A 336 -0.17 8.94 -10.99
CA LEU A 336 -0.78 9.62 -12.12
C LEU A 336 0.28 10.01 -13.14
N SER A 337 1.42 10.54 -12.67
CA SER A 337 2.56 10.88 -13.52
C SER A 337 3.10 9.64 -14.24
N LEU A 338 3.24 8.51 -13.54
CA LEU A 338 3.64 7.25 -14.15
C LEU A 338 2.64 6.77 -15.21
N ALA A 339 1.34 6.78 -14.88
CA ALA A 339 0.28 6.28 -15.75
C ALA A 339 0.14 7.14 -17.02
N ASN A 340 0.18 8.47 -16.88
CA ASN A 340 0.16 9.37 -18.03
C ASN A 340 1.43 9.26 -18.87
N ARG A 341 2.61 9.05 -18.27
CA ARG A 341 3.83 8.76 -19.04
C ARG A 341 3.70 7.46 -19.83
N ILE A 342 3.12 6.41 -19.27
CA ILE A 342 2.85 5.16 -19.99
C ILE A 342 1.91 5.41 -21.19
N LEU A 343 0.86 6.22 -21.01
CA LEU A 343 -0.05 6.62 -22.09
C LEU A 343 0.67 7.41 -23.20
N ASP A 344 1.50 8.39 -22.82
CA ASP A 344 2.26 9.22 -23.76
C ASP A 344 3.20 8.37 -24.64
N GLU A 345 3.91 7.41 -24.04
CA GLU A 345 4.83 6.51 -24.76
C GLU A 345 4.09 5.63 -25.79
N MET A 346 2.85 5.23 -25.49
CA MET A 346 1.98 4.51 -26.45
C MET A 346 1.35 5.42 -27.51
N GLY A 347 1.52 6.75 -27.41
CA GLY A 347 0.85 7.73 -28.27
C GLY A 347 -0.64 7.94 -27.94
N GLN A 348 -1.06 7.60 -26.71
CA GLN A 348 -2.40 7.89 -26.21
C GLN A 348 -2.46 9.29 -25.58
N PRO A 349 -3.59 10.01 -25.66
CA PRO A 349 -3.80 11.20 -24.85
C PRO A 349 -3.69 10.89 -23.36
N GLN A 350 -3.29 11.89 -22.55
CA GLN A 350 -3.35 11.81 -21.08
C GLN A 350 -4.81 11.80 -20.62
N ARG A 351 -5.34 10.59 -20.46
CA ARG A 351 -6.76 10.32 -20.12
C ARG A 351 -7.00 10.24 -18.61
N LEU A 352 -6.01 10.58 -17.79
CA LEU A 352 -6.08 10.47 -16.34
C LEU A 352 -5.81 11.84 -15.72
N ARG A 353 -6.69 12.33 -14.85
CA ARG A 353 -6.55 13.63 -14.20
C ARG A 353 -6.95 13.59 -12.72
N LEU A 354 -6.11 14.20 -11.88
CA LEU A 354 -6.49 14.59 -10.53
C LEU A 354 -7.17 15.96 -10.62
N ILE A 355 -8.37 16.08 -10.07
CA ILE A 355 -9.18 17.30 -10.09
C ILE A 355 -9.57 17.68 -8.67
N ASN A 356 -9.83 18.96 -8.41
CA ASN A 356 -10.43 19.43 -7.16
C ASN A 356 -11.90 19.85 -7.35
N GLU A 357 -12.51 20.40 -6.30
CA GLU A 357 -13.90 20.91 -6.34
C GLU A 357 -14.10 22.00 -7.40
N THR A 358 -13.13 22.91 -7.56
CA THR A 358 -13.21 23.99 -8.57
C THR A 358 -13.16 23.41 -9.98
N ASP A 359 -12.31 22.43 -10.22
CA ASP A 359 -12.22 21.73 -11.50
C ASP A 359 -13.50 20.94 -11.80
N LEU A 360 -14.09 20.29 -10.79
CA LEU A 360 -15.34 19.54 -10.90
C LEU A 360 -16.50 20.45 -11.36
N ALA A 361 -16.59 21.66 -10.82
CA ALA A 361 -17.57 22.66 -11.23
C ALA A 361 -17.36 23.15 -12.69
N ASN A 362 -16.15 23.01 -13.22
CA ASN A 362 -15.73 23.53 -14.54
C ASN A 362 -15.37 22.43 -15.56
N LEU A 363 -15.97 21.24 -15.45
CA LEU A 363 -15.66 20.10 -16.33
C LEU A 363 -16.08 20.25 -17.81
N ALA A 364 -16.90 21.24 -18.17
CA ALA A 364 -17.50 21.32 -19.50
C ALA A 364 -16.48 21.35 -20.65
N GLU A 365 -15.45 22.20 -20.55
CA GLU A 365 -14.41 22.31 -21.58
C GLU A 365 -13.51 21.06 -21.63
N PRO A 366 -12.96 20.56 -20.51
CA PRO A 366 -12.19 19.33 -20.53
C PRO A 366 -12.97 18.12 -21.06
N LEU A 367 -14.24 17.97 -20.68
CA LEU A 367 -15.10 16.91 -21.22
C LEU A 367 -15.29 17.06 -22.73
N ALA A 368 -15.50 18.29 -23.23
CA ALA A 368 -15.61 18.54 -24.67
C ALA A 368 -14.33 18.14 -25.43
N ILE A 369 -13.14 18.49 -24.90
CA ILE A 369 -11.84 18.08 -25.46
C ILE A 369 -11.74 16.57 -25.50
N SER A 370 -12.08 15.87 -24.40
CA SER A 370 -12.00 14.41 -24.32
C SER A 370 -12.84 13.69 -25.38
N THR A 371 -13.93 14.30 -25.87
CA THR A 371 -14.76 13.73 -26.95
C THR A 371 -14.08 13.66 -28.32
N THR A 372 -12.98 14.40 -28.50
CA THR A 372 -12.20 14.42 -29.74
C THR A 372 -11.14 13.31 -29.81
N TRP A 373 -10.86 12.67 -28.67
CA TRP A 373 -9.84 11.62 -28.58
C TRP A 373 -10.28 10.34 -29.31
N PRO A 374 -9.32 9.51 -29.77
CA PRO A 374 -9.62 8.21 -30.34
C PRO A 374 -10.47 7.36 -29.38
N VAL A 375 -11.51 6.71 -29.90
CA VAL A 375 -12.38 5.84 -29.08
C VAL A 375 -11.65 4.52 -28.86
N ILE A 376 -11.48 4.14 -27.59
CA ILE A 376 -10.94 2.83 -27.23
C ILE A 376 -12.03 1.77 -27.46
N VAL A 377 -11.70 0.75 -28.23
CA VAL A 377 -12.53 -0.45 -28.37
C VAL A 377 -12.43 -1.24 -27.07
N PRO A 378 -13.55 -1.58 -26.40
CA PRO A 378 -13.52 -2.32 -25.14
C PRO A 378 -12.78 -3.66 -25.28
N MET A 379 -11.86 -3.93 -24.34
CA MET A 379 -11.22 -5.23 -24.18
C MET A 379 -12.27 -6.30 -23.82
N VAL A 380 -12.14 -7.50 -24.42
CA VAL A 380 -12.90 -8.67 -23.99
C VAL A 380 -12.21 -9.27 -22.77
N HIS A 381 -12.91 -9.37 -21.65
CA HIS A 381 -12.36 -9.96 -20.44
C HIS A 381 -11.97 -11.42 -20.66
N THR A 382 -10.68 -11.72 -20.54
CA THR A 382 -10.20 -13.08 -20.39
C THR A 382 -10.04 -13.35 -18.90
N ALA A 383 -10.90 -14.20 -18.33
CA ALA A 383 -10.80 -14.58 -16.92
C ALA A 383 -9.35 -14.96 -16.59
N THR A 384 -8.73 -14.23 -15.66
CA THR A 384 -7.40 -14.57 -15.17
C THR A 384 -7.53 -15.72 -14.18
N PRO A 385 -6.97 -16.90 -14.47
CA PRO A 385 -7.04 -18.02 -13.55
C PRO A 385 -6.15 -17.74 -12.33
N ASN A 386 -6.75 -17.35 -11.19
CA ASN A 386 -6.16 -17.33 -9.84
C ASN A 386 -4.62 -17.29 -9.80
N VAL A 387 -4.03 -16.16 -10.22
CA VAL A 387 -2.58 -15.99 -10.24
C VAL A 387 -2.16 -15.25 -8.98
N THR A 388 -1.07 -15.71 -8.36
CA THR A 388 -0.22 -14.86 -7.53
C THR A 388 0.12 -13.61 -8.35
N ASN A 389 -0.33 -12.42 -7.93
CA ASN A 389 -0.08 -11.11 -8.58
C ASN A 389 -1.16 -10.55 -9.55
N ALA A 390 -2.44 -10.88 -9.31
CA ALA A 390 -3.57 -10.41 -10.13
C ALA A 390 -3.62 -8.89 -10.45
N LYS A 391 -3.18 -8.02 -9.52
CA LYS A 391 -3.09 -6.56 -9.74
C LYS A 391 -2.19 -6.21 -10.93
N ARG A 392 -0.99 -6.81 -10.97
CA ARG A 392 0.00 -6.55 -12.02
C ARG A 392 -0.40 -7.16 -13.35
N ASP A 393 -1.01 -8.35 -13.32
CA ASP A 393 -1.53 -8.96 -14.53
C ASP A 393 -2.62 -8.09 -15.16
N MET A 394 -3.55 -7.54 -14.36
CA MET A 394 -4.55 -6.60 -14.85
C MET A 394 -3.91 -5.33 -15.43
N LEU A 395 -2.92 -4.77 -14.74
CA LEU A 395 -2.17 -3.62 -15.24
C LEU A 395 -1.54 -3.88 -16.62
N TYR A 396 -0.82 -4.99 -16.79
CA TYR A 396 -0.18 -5.31 -18.07
C TYR A 396 -1.19 -5.66 -19.16
N GLN A 397 -2.30 -6.33 -18.84
CA GLN A 397 -3.39 -6.55 -19.80
C GLN A 397 -3.97 -5.24 -20.30
N ALA A 398 -4.20 -4.28 -19.41
CA ALA A 398 -4.66 -2.95 -19.79
C ALA A 398 -3.63 -2.22 -20.66
N ILE A 399 -2.34 -2.25 -20.29
CA ILE A 399 -1.25 -1.64 -21.08
C ILE A 399 -1.19 -2.27 -22.48
N ASP A 400 -1.18 -3.60 -22.57
CA ASP A 400 -1.09 -4.32 -23.85
C ASP A 400 -2.28 -3.99 -24.76
N HIS A 401 -3.48 -3.96 -24.21
CA HIS A 401 -4.69 -3.61 -24.94
C HIS A 401 -4.62 -2.16 -25.43
N LEU A 402 -4.32 -1.20 -24.55
CA LEU A 402 -4.21 0.22 -24.90
C LEU A 402 -3.11 0.50 -25.94
N ASN A 403 -1.98 -0.20 -25.85
CA ASN A 403 -0.88 -0.12 -26.81
C ASN A 403 -1.32 -0.61 -28.20
N SER A 404 -2.05 -1.75 -28.25
CA SER A 404 -2.59 -2.30 -29.51
C SER A 404 -3.59 -1.37 -30.20
N GLN A 405 -4.23 -0.47 -29.45
CA GLN A 405 -5.20 0.52 -29.95
C GLN A 405 -4.54 1.87 -30.31
N ALA A 406 -3.21 1.99 -30.20
CA ALA A 406 -2.46 3.17 -30.60
C ALA A 406 -1.21 2.80 -31.41
N ALA A 407 0.00 3.03 -30.87
CA ALA A 407 1.24 2.89 -31.64
C ALA A 407 1.75 1.44 -31.76
N SER A 408 1.25 0.50 -30.94
CA SER A 408 1.74 -0.89 -30.87
C SER A 408 3.28 -0.98 -30.72
N ILE A 409 3.84 -0.16 -29.83
CA ILE A 409 5.28 -0.10 -29.61
C ILE A 409 5.78 -1.36 -28.90
N GLN A 410 7.00 -1.77 -29.24
CA GLN A 410 7.71 -2.91 -28.63
C GLN A 410 9.01 -2.44 -27.93
N THR A 411 9.02 -1.18 -27.49
CA THR A 411 10.19 -0.54 -26.87
C THR A 411 10.16 -0.65 -25.35
N GLN A 412 11.28 -0.30 -24.72
CA GLN A 412 11.45 -0.21 -23.28
C GLN A 412 11.64 1.25 -22.91
N VAL A 413 11.00 1.70 -21.84
CA VAL A 413 11.13 3.08 -21.35
C VAL A 413 11.72 3.06 -19.95
N ALA A 414 12.87 3.71 -19.80
CA ALA A 414 13.51 3.87 -18.50
C ALA A 414 12.69 4.83 -17.63
N ILE A 415 12.21 4.32 -16.49
CA ILE A 415 11.46 5.09 -15.51
C ILE A 415 12.06 4.80 -14.15
N ALA A 416 12.57 5.84 -13.48
CA ALA A 416 13.17 5.68 -12.16
C ALA A 416 12.11 5.31 -11.11
N ASN A 417 12.51 4.54 -10.10
CA ASN A 417 11.73 4.25 -8.89
C ASN A 417 10.39 3.50 -9.09
N VAL A 418 10.19 2.86 -10.24
CA VAL A 418 9.00 2.02 -10.49
C VAL A 418 9.23 0.56 -10.08
N PRO A 419 8.18 -0.18 -9.68
CA PRO A 419 8.29 -1.58 -9.28
C PRO A 419 8.26 -2.54 -10.51
N TYR A 420 8.80 -2.10 -11.64
CA TYR A 420 8.81 -2.80 -12.93
C TYR A 420 10.19 -2.72 -13.54
N GLY A 421 10.64 -3.79 -14.20
CA GLY A 421 11.85 -3.76 -15.00
C GLY A 421 12.70 -5.02 -14.88
N GLN A 422 13.95 -4.91 -15.30
CA GLN A 422 14.86 -6.04 -15.49
C GLN A 422 15.84 -6.23 -14.33
N VAL A 423 16.47 -7.40 -14.36
CA VAL A 423 17.65 -7.74 -13.57
C VAL A 423 18.80 -7.99 -14.54
N LYS A 424 19.93 -7.30 -14.36
CA LYS A 424 21.16 -7.53 -15.12
C LYS A 424 22.15 -8.34 -14.29
N VAL A 425 22.83 -9.29 -14.93
CA VAL A 425 23.82 -10.17 -14.32
C VAL A 425 25.15 -10.05 -15.07
N ASP A 426 26.25 -9.80 -14.35
CA ASP A 426 27.60 -10.01 -14.87
C ASP A 426 27.85 -11.53 -14.96
N VAL A 427 27.68 -12.06 -16.18
CA VAL A 427 27.69 -13.50 -16.49
C VAL A 427 29.05 -14.14 -16.18
N ASP A 428 30.13 -13.42 -16.41
CA ASP A 428 31.50 -13.92 -16.26
C ASP A 428 31.83 -14.20 -14.79
N LYS A 429 31.25 -13.42 -13.88
CA LYS A 429 31.49 -13.54 -12.42
C LYS A 429 30.39 -14.32 -11.69
N CYS A 430 29.25 -14.55 -12.31
CA CYS A 430 28.14 -15.26 -11.68
C CYS A 430 28.49 -16.73 -11.42
N THR A 431 28.39 -17.23 -10.19
CA THR A 431 28.71 -18.63 -9.86
C THR A 431 27.54 -19.60 -9.98
N LEU A 432 26.34 -19.12 -10.35
CA LEU A 432 25.10 -19.91 -10.36
C LEU A 432 24.81 -20.59 -9.01
N CYS A 433 25.10 -19.91 -7.89
CA CYS A 433 24.83 -20.41 -6.54
C CYS A 433 23.34 -20.45 -6.14
N MET A 434 22.45 -19.91 -6.98
CA MET A 434 20.99 -19.86 -6.79
C MET A 434 20.48 -19.13 -5.54
N SER A 435 21.32 -18.38 -4.84
CA SER A 435 20.88 -17.52 -3.73
C SER A 435 19.81 -16.51 -4.18
N CYS A 436 19.97 -15.92 -5.36
CA CYS A 436 19.01 -14.99 -5.94
C CYS A 436 17.64 -15.62 -6.27
N VAL A 437 17.60 -16.88 -6.68
CA VAL A 437 16.37 -17.65 -6.92
C VAL A 437 15.66 -17.90 -5.59
N SER A 438 16.38 -18.39 -4.58
CA SER A 438 15.81 -18.71 -3.25
C SER A 438 15.17 -17.51 -2.54
N THR A 439 15.72 -16.30 -2.78
CA THR A 439 15.24 -15.06 -2.15
C THR A 439 14.16 -14.33 -2.95
N CYS A 440 13.88 -14.73 -4.20
CA CYS A 440 12.94 -14.02 -5.05
C CYS A 440 11.48 -14.28 -4.61
N PRO A 441 10.75 -13.29 -4.07
CA PRO A 441 9.41 -13.53 -3.51
C PRO A 441 8.35 -13.79 -4.58
N THR A 442 8.57 -13.32 -5.80
CA THR A 442 7.65 -13.47 -6.93
C THR A 442 8.07 -14.55 -7.91
N GLN A 443 9.18 -15.25 -7.64
CA GLN A 443 9.74 -16.27 -8.54
C GLN A 443 10.05 -15.74 -9.95
N ALA A 444 10.35 -14.44 -10.06
CA ALA A 444 10.83 -13.83 -11.32
C ALA A 444 12.18 -14.40 -11.76
N LEU A 445 13.02 -14.86 -10.81
CA LEU A 445 14.25 -15.60 -11.08
C LEU A 445 13.99 -17.09 -10.82
N LYS A 446 14.40 -17.95 -11.76
CA LYS A 446 14.20 -19.40 -11.72
C LYS A 446 15.51 -20.12 -12.03
N ASP A 447 15.70 -21.30 -11.44
CA ASP A 447 16.81 -22.19 -11.80
C ASP A 447 16.50 -22.97 -13.09
N GLY A 448 17.51 -23.66 -13.63
CA GLY A 448 17.41 -24.51 -14.81
C GLY A 448 16.95 -25.94 -14.57
N GLY A 449 16.46 -26.28 -13.37
CA GLY A 449 16.18 -27.65 -12.97
C GLY A 449 17.44 -28.51 -12.97
N ASP A 450 17.54 -29.47 -13.90
CA ASP A 450 18.65 -30.41 -14.00
C ASP A 450 19.94 -29.79 -14.55
N LYS A 451 19.85 -28.61 -15.20
CA LYS A 451 21.01 -27.92 -15.77
C LYS A 451 21.38 -26.68 -14.97
N PRO A 452 22.68 -26.36 -14.82
CA PRO A 452 23.11 -25.07 -14.27
C PRO A 452 22.70 -23.91 -15.16
N ALA A 453 21.53 -23.34 -14.90
CA ALA A 453 21.06 -22.14 -15.55
C ALA A 453 20.31 -21.22 -14.59
N LEU A 454 20.35 -19.93 -14.91
CA LEU A 454 19.58 -18.88 -14.26
C LEU A 454 18.67 -18.26 -15.32
N HIS A 455 17.37 -18.33 -15.07
CA HIS A 455 16.34 -17.76 -15.92
C HIS A 455 15.62 -16.60 -15.25
N PHE A 456 14.98 -15.76 -16.06
CA PHE A 456 14.27 -14.57 -15.62
C PHE A 456 12.99 -14.32 -16.44
N VAL A 457 11.92 -13.89 -15.76
CA VAL A 457 10.69 -13.36 -16.36
C VAL A 457 10.51 -11.91 -15.90
N GLU A 458 10.55 -10.96 -16.84
CA GLU A 458 10.50 -9.53 -16.51
C GLU A 458 9.17 -9.11 -15.88
N GLN A 459 8.05 -9.63 -16.39
CA GLN A 459 6.72 -9.31 -15.89
C GLN A 459 6.53 -9.70 -14.41
N ASP A 460 7.22 -10.72 -13.91
CA ASP A 460 7.10 -11.17 -12.53
C ASP A 460 7.97 -10.34 -11.57
N CYS A 461 8.92 -9.54 -12.10
CA CYS A 461 9.84 -8.78 -11.29
C CYS A 461 9.18 -7.56 -10.64
N VAL A 462 9.46 -7.36 -9.35
CA VAL A 462 8.92 -6.25 -8.56
C VAL A 462 9.96 -5.21 -8.14
N GLN A 463 11.19 -5.34 -8.68
CA GLN A 463 12.33 -4.44 -8.39
C GLN A 463 12.59 -4.24 -6.89
N CYS A 464 12.52 -5.32 -6.09
CA CYS A 464 12.64 -5.25 -4.62
C CYS A 464 14.07 -5.25 -4.08
N GLY A 465 15.09 -5.50 -4.90
CA GLY A 465 16.51 -5.49 -4.48
C GLY A 465 16.99 -6.71 -3.67
N LEU A 466 16.11 -7.66 -3.33
CA LEU A 466 16.50 -8.84 -2.57
C LEU A 466 17.54 -9.69 -3.29
N CYS A 467 17.43 -9.87 -4.61
CA CYS A 467 18.38 -10.65 -5.41
C CYS A 467 19.78 -10.00 -5.48
N GLU A 468 19.84 -8.68 -5.60
CA GLU A 468 21.09 -7.89 -5.57
C GLU A 468 21.76 -8.00 -4.19
N SER A 469 20.97 -7.87 -3.12
CA SER A 469 21.47 -7.98 -1.74
C SER A 469 21.99 -9.39 -1.44
N ALA A 470 21.26 -10.42 -1.86
CA ALA A 470 21.59 -11.82 -1.62
C ALA A 470 22.78 -12.33 -2.43
N CYS A 471 23.12 -11.68 -3.55
CA CYS A 471 24.21 -12.13 -4.42
C CYS A 471 25.57 -12.05 -3.69
N PRO A 472 26.26 -13.18 -3.43
CA PRO A 472 27.56 -13.16 -2.77
C PRO A 472 28.65 -12.56 -3.67
N GLU A 473 28.55 -12.76 -4.98
CA GLU A 473 29.52 -12.25 -5.96
C GLU A 473 29.27 -10.77 -6.34
N LYS A 474 28.16 -10.18 -5.89
CA LYS A 474 27.75 -8.80 -6.21
C LYS A 474 27.69 -8.50 -7.71
N VAL A 475 27.13 -9.45 -8.47
CA VAL A 475 27.03 -9.39 -9.95
C VAL A 475 25.65 -9.01 -10.46
N ILE A 476 24.68 -8.82 -9.57
CA ILE A 476 23.29 -8.54 -9.92
C ILE A 476 23.03 -7.04 -9.75
N SER A 477 22.34 -6.42 -10.71
CA SER A 477 21.86 -5.03 -10.63
C SER A 477 20.44 -4.90 -11.16
N LEU A 478 19.69 -3.92 -10.64
CA LEU A 478 18.32 -3.62 -11.06
C LEU A 478 18.28 -2.57 -12.17
N VAL A 479 17.36 -2.73 -13.12
CA VAL A 479 17.09 -1.74 -14.17
C VAL A 479 15.59 -1.46 -14.22
N ALA A 480 15.19 -0.36 -13.59
CA ALA A 480 13.80 0.06 -13.54
C ALA A 480 13.32 0.57 -14.91
N GLN A 481 12.27 -0.07 -15.44
CA GLN A 481 11.72 0.24 -16.76
C GLN A 481 10.30 -0.30 -16.93
N VAL A 482 9.59 0.25 -17.91
CA VAL A 482 8.37 -0.35 -18.45
C VAL A 482 8.68 -0.86 -19.86
N ASN A 483 8.61 -2.17 -20.02
CA ASN A 483 8.77 -2.83 -21.32
C ASN A 483 7.39 -2.96 -21.98
N PHE A 484 7.20 -2.54 -23.22
CA PHE A 484 5.92 -2.64 -23.94
C PHE A 484 5.82 -3.90 -24.80
N ASP A 485 6.92 -4.62 -25.01
CA ASP A 485 6.93 -5.90 -25.70
C ASP A 485 6.41 -7.02 -24.78
N LYS A 486 5.14 -7.38 -24.98
CA LYS A 486 4.45 -8.43 -24.23
C LYS A 486 5.18 -9.77 -24.30
N GLU A 487 5.64 -10.17 -25.49
CA GLU A 487 6.26 -11.48 -25.69
C GLU A 487 7.58 -11.54 -24.92
N SER A 488 8.41 -10.51 -25.06
CA SER A 488 9.68 -10.39 -24.34
C SER A 488 9.47 -10.35 -22.81
N ARG A 489 8.49 -9.58 -22.33
CA ARG A 489 8.19 -9.49 -20.88
C ARG A 489 7.80 -10.81 -20.24
N GLN A 490 7.05 -11.65 -20.97
CA GLN A 490 6.50 -12.92 -20.48
C GLN A 490 7.44 -14.10 -20.76
N ALA A 491 8.42 -13.93 -21.63
CA ALA A 491 9.37 -14.97 -21.98
C ALA A 491 10.27 -15.33 -20.79
N LEU A 492 10.47 -16.63 -20.60
CA LEU A 492 11.51 -17.16 -19.72
C LEU A 492 12.86 -16.98 -20.41
N THR A 493 13.59 -15.93 -20.02
CA THR A 493 14.88 -15.57 -20.61
C THR A 493 16.03 -16.19 -19.84
N THR A 494 16.96 -16.85 -20.52
CA THR A 494 18.20 -17.34 -19.90
C THR A 494 19.18 -16.19 -19.70
N LEU A 495 19.51 -15.90 -18.43
CA LEU A 495 20.52 -14.90 -18.06
C LEU A 495 21.94 -15.49 -18.07
N LYS A 496 22.08 -16.74 -17.63
CA LYS A 496 23.34 -17.49 -17.66
C LYS A 496 23.03 -18.98 -17.72
N GLU A 497 23.79 -19.72 -18.51
CA GLU A 497 23.81 -21.19 -18.52
C GLU A 497 25.26 -21.66 -18.65
N GLU A 498 25.61 -22.75 -18.01
CA GLU A 498 26.88 -23.44 -18.21
C GLU A 498 26.71 -24.96 -18.08
N ALA A 499 27.69 -25.71 -18.62
CA ALA A 499 27.72 -27.14 -18.41
C ALA A 499 27.98 -27.46 -16.93
N PRO A 500 27.40 -28.54 -16.39
CA PRO A 500 27.72 -28.99 -15.05
C PRO A 500 29.21 -29.37 -14.94
N PHE A 501 29.72 -29.28 -13.72
CA PHE A 501 31.01 -29.83 -13.37
C PHE A 501 30.84 -31.31 -13.03
N GLU A 502 31.54 -32.17 -13.77
CA GLU A 502 31.55 -33.61 -13.57
C GLU A 502 32.60 -34.00 -12.54
N CYS A 503 32.26 -34.93 -11.65
CA CYS A 503 33.21 -35.45 -10.68
C CYS A 503 34.41 -36.11 -11.36
N ILE A 504 35.63 -35.68 -11.01
CA ILE A 504 36.88 -36.21 -11.59
C ILE A 504 37.12 -37.71 -11.33
N ARG A 505 36.34 -38.34 -10.43
CA ARG A 505 36.46 -39.75 -10.06
C ARG A 505 35.39 -40.64 -10.69
N CYS A 506 34.12 -40.23 -10.68
CA CYS A 506 33.01 -41.06 -11.16
C CYS A 506 32.25 -40.48 -12.36
N GLY A 507 32.55 -39.25 -12.78
CA GLY A 507 31.87 -38.56 -13.89
C GLY A 507 30.47 -38.03 -13.56
N SER A 508 29.97 -38.18 -12.32
CA SER A 508 28.65 -37.65 -11.96
C SER A 508 28.65 -36.12 -11.92
N GLU A 509 27.65 -35.50 -12.51
CA GLU A 509 27.34 -34.07 -12.39
C GLU A 509 26.99 -33.72 -10.94
N PHE A 510 27.60 -32.69 -10.34
CA PHE A 510 27.33 -32.36 -8.93
C PHE A 510 27.41 -30.88 -8.55
N ALA A 511 27.96 -30.03 -9.41
CA ALA A 511 28.15 -28.61 -9.13
C ALA A 511 28.20 -27.80 -10.44
N THR A 512 28.23 -26.48 -10.32
CA THR A 512 28.47 -25.56 -11.45
C THR A 512 29.97 -25.41 -11.66
N GLN A 513 30.43 -25.28 -12.91
CA GLN A 513 31.85 -25.08 -13.23
C GLN A 513 32.40 -23.83 -12.56
N SER A 514 31.65 -22.72 -12.62
CA SER A 514 32.01 -21.44 -12.02
C SER A 514 32.19 -21.56 -10.50
N MET A 515 31.31 -22.29 -9.81
CA MET A 515 31.42 -22.49 -8.37
C MET A 515 32.63 -23.35 -8.00
N VAL A 516 32.90 -24.44 -8.72
CA VAL A 516 34.08 -25.29 -8.46
C VAL A 516 35.37 -24.50 -8.69
N HIS A 517 35.46 -23.76 -9.81
CA HIS A 517 36.62 -22.91 -10.08
C HIS A 517 36.81 -21.85 -8.99
N LYS A 518 35.73 -21.20 -8.55
CA LYS A 518 35.79 -20.20 -7.47
C LYS A 518 36.22 -20.80 -6.13
N MET A 519 35.71 -21.97 -5.79
CA MET A 519 36.12 -22.69 -4.57
C MET A 519 37.59 -23.08 -4.62
N VAL A 520 38.08 -23.58 -5.76
CA VAL A 520 39.50 -23.93 -5.96
C VAL A 520 40.38 -22.68 -5.85
N GLU A 521 39.98 -21.56 -6.45
CA GLU A 521 40.70 -20.28 -6.36
C GLU A 521 40.79 -19.78 -4.90
N MET A 522 39.65 -19.74 -4.18
CA MET A 522 39.60 -19.21 -2.82
C MET A 522 40.28 -20.13 -1.79
N VAL A 523 40.05 -21.45 -1.87
CA VAL A 523 40.54 -22.42 -0.87
C VAL A 523 41.96 -22.87 -1.18
N GLY A 524 42.31 -23.04 -2.46
CA GLY A 524 43.66 -23.44 -2.88
C GLY A 524 44.75 -22.44 -2.49
N ALA A 525 44.39 -21.18 -2.26
CA ALA A 525 45.29 -20.15 -1.76
C ALA A 525 45.55 -20.21 -0.24
N HIS A 526 44.77 -20.99 0.53
CA HIS A 526 44.91 -21.07 1.99
C HIS A 526 45.85 -22.21 2.41
N SER A 527 46.87 -21.90 3.22
CA SER A 527 47.94 -22.84 3.61
C SER A 527 47.45 -24.11 4.31
N ALA A 528 46.31 -24.05 5.00
CA ALA A 528 45.68 -25.19 5.67
C ALA A 528 44.99 -26.19 4.71
N PHE A 529 44.71 -25.81 3.46
CA PHE A 529 43.90 -26.61 2.53
C PHE A 529 44.62 -26.93 1.21
N SER A 530 45.86 -26.47 1.04
CA SER A 530 46.66 -26.67 -0.17
C SER A 530 47.01 -28.14 -0.46
N ALA A 531 46.94 -29.02 0.55
CA ALA A 531 47.35 -30.42 0.42
C ALA A 531 46.36 -31.33 -0.33
N ASN A 532 45.08 -30.93 -0.53
CA ASN A 532 44.06 -31.80 -1.13
C ASN A 532 42.96 -31.05 -1.93
N VAL A 533 43.38 -30.11 -2.78
CA VAL A 533 42.47 -29.28 -3.60
C VAL A 533 41.63 -30.12 -4.58
N GLU A 534 42.12 -31.28 -5.01
CA GLU A 534 41.39 -32.19 -5.93
C GLU A 534 40.08 -32.72 -5.33
N ARG A 535 39.98 -32.83 -3.99
CA ARG A 535 38.73 -33.24 -3.31
C ARG A 535 37.58 -32.26 -3.56
N LEU A 536 37.87 -30.98 -3.85
CA LEU A 536 36.86 -29.98 -4.17
C LEU A 536 36.21 -30.25 -5.54
N LYS A 537 36.91 -30.96 -6.43
CA LYS A 537 36.43 -31.39 -7.76
C LYS A 537 35.72 -32.76 -7.73
N MET A 538 35.53 -33.34 -6.54
CA MET A 538 34.82 -34.61 -6.35
C MET A 538 33.42 -34.39 -5.77
N CYS A 539 32.45 -35.21 -6.21
CA CYS A 539 31.11 -35.27 -5.60
C CYS A 539 31.19 -35.74 -4.14
N GLY A 540 30.11 -35.55 -3.38
CA GLY A 540 30.07 -35.89 -1.94
C GLY A 540 30.53 -37.31 -1.63
N ASP A 541 30.04 -38.29 -2.40
CA ASP A 541 30.38 -39.70 -2.19
C ASP A 541 31.86 -40.01 -2.51
N CYS A 542 32.36 -39.51 -3.64
CA CYS A 542 33.75 -39.71 -4.04
C CYS A 542 34.73 -39.02 -3.10
N ARG A 543 34.36 -37.86 -2.56
CA ARG A 543 35.13 -37.13 -1.56
C ARG A 543 35.25 -37.93 -0.26
N VAL A 544 34.15 -38.49 0.23
CA VAL A 544 34.17 -39.34 1.43
C VAL A 544 35.03 -40.58 1.20
N LYS A 545 34.87 -41.28 0.07
CA LYS A 545 35.69 -42.45 -0.28
C LYS A 545 37.18 -42.11 -0.30
N ASP A 546 37.57 -41.02 -0.94
CA ASP A 546 38.96 -40.57 -1.01
C ASP A 546 39.53 -40.22 0.37
N MET A 547 38.74 -39.57 1.24
CA MET A 547 39.15 -39.29 2.62
C MET A 547 39.42 -40.58 3.42
N PHE A 548 38.57 -41.60 3.29
CA PHE A 548 38.79 -42.89 3.97
C PHE A 548 39.99 -43.64 3.39
N GLU A 549 40.20 -43.61 2.08
CA GLU A 549 41.36 -44.24 1.43
C GLU A 549 42.68 -43.60 1.91
N ASP A 550 42.74 -42.27 2.04
CA ASP A 550 43.89 -41.53 2.55
C ASP A 550 44.18 -41.88 4.04
N ILE A 551 43.14 -42.00 4.87
CA ILE A 551 43.28 -42.45 6.28
C ILE A 551 43.79 -43.88 6.38
N LEU A 552 43.31 -44.79 5.52
CA LEU A 552 43.77 -46.18 5.50
C LEU A 552 45.24 -46.30 5.05
N GLN A 553 45.69 -45.41 4.18
CA GLN A 553 47.07 -45.38 3.69
C GLN A 553 48.05 -44.77 4.71
N ASP A 554 47.63 -43.78 5.50
CA ASP A 554 48.42 -43.17 6.57
C ASP A 554 47.57 -42.81 7.80
N PRO A 555 47.33 -43.78 8.71
CA PRO A 555 46.47 -43.59 9.89
C PRO A 555 46.98 -42.53 10.89
N GLU A 556 48.29 -42.26 10.91
CA GLU A 556 48.91 -41.30 11.82
C GLU A 556 48.81 -39.84 11.31
N LYS A 557 48.42 -39.64 10.04
CA LYS A 557 48.36 -38.32 9.39
C LYS A 557 47.40 -37.35 10.08
N GLN A 558 46.38 -37.83 10.78
CA GLN A 558 45.45 -37.00 11.56
C GLN A 558 45.98 -36.61 12.95
N LEU A 559 47.08 -37.22 13.40
CA LEU A 559 47.72 -36.95 14.68
C LEU A 559 48.87 -35.93 14.57
N ARG A 560 49.21 -35.50 13.34
CA ARG A 560 50.34 -34.61 13.03
C ARG A 560 49.89 -33.20 12.67
#